data_AF-A0AAV4GDI6-F1
#
_entry.id   AF-A0AAV4GDI6-F1
#
_cell.length_a   1.000
_cell.length_b   1.000
_cell.length_c   1.000
_cell.angle_alpha   90.00
_cell.angle_beta   90.00
_cell.angle_gamma   90.00
#
_symmetry.space_group_name_H-M   'P 1'
#
loop_
_entity.id
_entity.type
_entity.pdbx_description
1 polymer ?
#
loop_
_entity_poly.entity_id
_entity_poly.type
_entity_poly.pdbx_seq_one_letter_code
_entity_poly.pdbx_strand_id
1 'polypeptide(L)'
;MRAFRKFYKDTAVEFGASPIQANTDSLHVWNLEKQLAQIKDSTPVLRTQRVGFQNTHNWFQIKRLVQASMDSANITVPSNQRLAYLFQLNFFNRLKAALRGATMGHVYNMVVFEYARRITKRMNQRMDEIYLNFTDAVYGDADAKASRHSKTTCRALTVYYFREAVGKVLIQRKFPPRSQKEVGTIGRFDYDAIVPDDRYCDDNDDDDDDDDDDDDDGNNNDDDDDDDDDDSRSSIRRHSSFFSPYN
;
A
#
# COMPACT_ATOMS: atom_id res chain seq x y z
N MET A 1 18.92 -18.59 -3.10
CA MET A 1 19.23 -18.35 -4.54
C MET A 1 18.66 -19.42 -5.48
N ARG A 2 18.95 -20.73 -5.29
CA ARG A 2 18.40 -21.81 -6.16
C ARG A 2 16.86 -21.90 -6.09
N ALA A 3 16.26 -21.59 -4.94
CA ALA A 3 14.81 -21.62 -4.73
C ALA A 3 14.03 -20.67 -5.65
N PHE A 4 14.47 -19.41 -5.81
CA PHE A 4 13.81 -18.41 -6.68
C PHE A 4 13.78 -18.86 -8.14
N ARG A 5 14.91 -19.31 -8.69
CA ARG A 5 14.96 -19.80 -10.07
C ARG A 5 14.09 -21.04 -10.27
N LYS A 6 14.09 -21.98 -9.30
CA LYS A 6 13.23 -23.16 -9.35
C LYS A 6 11.74 -22.76 -9.32
N PHE A 7 11.38 -21.82 -8.46
CA PHE A 7 10.03 -21.27 -8.37
C PHE A 7 9.55 -20.72 -9.72
N TYR A 8 10.33 -19.85 -10.37
CA TYR A 8 9.98 -19.32 -11.70
C TYR A 8 9.87 -20.43 -12.76
N LYS A 9 10.82 -21.35 -12.80
CA LYS A 9 10.78 -22.47 -13.75
C LYS A 9 9.50 -23.29 -13.59
N ASP A 10 9.21 -23.74 -12.37
CA ASP A 10 8.07 -24.61 -12.12
C ASP A 10 6.74 -23.88 -12.36
N THR A 11 6.67 -22.60 -11.99
CA THR A 11 5.51 -21.74 -12.26
C THR A 11 5.25 -21.60 -13.76
N ALA A 12 6.29 -21.41 -14.58
CA ALA A 12 6.13 -21.32 -16.02
C ALA A 12 5.71 -22.65 -16.66
N VAL A 13 6.26 -23.77 -16.19
CA VAL A 13 5.81 -25.11 -16.64
C VAL A 13 4.33 -25.33 -16.31
N GLU A 14 3.90 -24.93 -15.11
CA GLU A 14 2.50 -25.03 -14.70
C GLU A 14 1.57 -24.15 -15.55
N PHE A 15 2.06 -23.02 -16.06
CA PHE A 15 1.36 -22.21 -17.06
C PHE A 15 1.49 -22.73 -18.52
N GLY A 16 2.09 -23.90 -18.73
CA GLY A 16 2.17 -24.57 -20.03
C GLY A 16 3.43 -24.30 -20.84
N ALA A 17 4.43 -23.61 -20.30
CA ALA A 17 5.71 -23.45 -20.98
C ALA A 17 6.47 -24.79 -21.05
N SER A 18 7.21 -25.02 -22.15
CA SER A 18 8.09 -26.19 -22.24
C SER A 18 9.18 -26.13 -21.15
N PRO A 19 9.64 -27.27 -20.61
CA PRO A 19 10.67 -27.26 -19.55
C PRO A 19 11.97 -26.57 -19.95
N ILE A 20 12.32 -26.59 -21.23
CA ILE A 20 13.50 -25.90 -21.78
C ILE A 20 13.27 -24.39 -21.76
N GLN A 21 12.14 -23.92 -22.31
CA GLN A 21 11.81 -22.49 -22.34
C GLN A 21 11.69 -21.92 -20.93
N ALA A 22 10.98 -22.60 -20.03
CA ALA A 22 10.83 -22.21 -18.64
C ALA A 22 12.18 -22.09 -17.90
N ASN A 23 13.14 -22.97 -18.20
CA ASN A 23 14.48 -22.90 -17.62
C ASN A 23 15.29 -21.69 -18.15
N THR A 24 15.15 -21.37 -19.43
CA THR A 24 15.79 -20.20 -20.05
C THR A 24 15.19 -18.90 -19.50
N ASP A 25 13.86 -18.79 -19.50
CA ASP A 25 13.16 -17.59 -19.02
C ASP A 25 13.40 -17.32 -17.54
N SER A 26 13.32 -18.37 -16.70
CA SER A 26 13.62 -18.24 -15.26
C SER A 26 15.06 -17.78 -15.00
N LEU A 27 16.02 -18.18 -15.84
CA LEU A 27 17.40 -17.71 -15.72
C LEU A 27 17.54 -16.24 -16.13
N HIS A 28 16.90 -15.83 -17.22
CA HIS A 28 16.93 -14.45 -17.68
C HIS A 28 16.29 -13.50 -16.67
N VAL A 29 15.10 -13.84 -16.17
CA VAL A 29 14.38 -13.06 -15.16
C VAL A 29 15.18 -12.96 -13.87
N TRP A 30 15.75 -14.06 -13.42
CA TRP A 30 16.61 -14.07 -12.24
C TRP A 30 17.84 -13.15 -12.37
N ASN A 31 18.51 -13.20 -13.53
CA ASN A 31 19.66 -12.33 -13.77
C ASN A 31 19.26 -10.85 -13.84
N LEU A 32 18.09 -10.56 -14.41
CA LEU A 32 17.55 -9.20 -14.46
C LEU A 32 17.21 -8.69 -13.05
N GLU A 33 16.50 -9.48 -12.24
CA GLU A 33 16.19 -9.13 -10.85
C GLU A 33 17.45 -8.86 -10.02
N LYS A 34 18.51 -9.63 -10.21
CA LYS A 34 19.80 -9.37 -9.57
C LYS A 34 20.38 -8.00 -9.92
N GLN A 35 20.33 -7.62 -11.20
CA GLN A 35 20.80 -6.31 -11.65
C GLN A 35 19.94 -5.18 -11.08
N LEU A 36 18.61 -5.38 -11.03
CA LEU A 36 17.69 -4.41 -10.44
C LEU A 36 17.89 -4.28 -8.94
N ALA A 37 18.13 -5.37 -8.21
CA ALA A 37 18.41 -5.35 -6.77
C ALA A 37 19.71 -4.58 -6.43
N GLN A 38 20.65 -4.48 -7.37
CA GLN A 38 21.84 -3.64 -7.23
C GLN A 38 21.55 -2.15 -7.41
N ILE A 39 20.36 -1.77 -7.88
CA ILE A 39 19.86 -0.40 -7.85
C ILE A 39 19.39 -0.08 -6.43
N LYS A 40 20.30 -0.18 -5.46
CA LYS A 40 20.05 0.20 -4.07
C LYS A 40 19.78 1.69 -4.03
N ASP A 41 18.61 2.06 -3.52
CA ASP A 41 18.32 3.43 -3.12
C ASP A 41 18.69 3.57 -1.65
N SER A 42 19.70 4.38 -1.33
CA SER A 42 20.08 4.66 0.04
C SER A 42 19.23 5.82 0.53
N THR A 43 18.26 5.49 1.40
CA THR A 43 17.28 6.41 2.00
C THR A 43 16.30 7.02 0.98
N PRO A 44 14.99 6.69 1.06
CA PRO A 44 14.00 7.32 0.19
C PRO A 44 13.98 8.84 0.46
N VAL A 45 14.08 9.64 -0.59
CA VAL A 45 13.97 11.10 -0.51
C VAL A 45 12.71 11.50 -1.25
N LEU A 46 11.77 12.16 -0.57
CA LEU A 46 10.58 12.71 -1.19
C LEU A 46 10.98 13.84 -2.14
N ARG A 47 10.73 13.65 -3.43
CA ARG A 47 10.97 14.65 -4.47
C ARG A 47 9.69 14.90 -5.25
N THR A 48 9.51 16.11 -5.75
CA THR A 48 8.38 16.45 -6.62
C THR A 48 8.86 16.92 -7.98
N GLN A 49 8.22 16.43 -9.05
CA GLN A 49 8.51 16.86 -10.43
C GLN A 49 7.23 16.90 -11.25
N ARG A 50 7.17 17.79 -12.24
CA ARG A 50 6.04 17.85 -13.17
C ARG A 50 6.09 16.67 -14.15
N VAL A 51 4.95 16.04 -14.41
CA VAL A 51 4.80 14.88 -15.32
C VAL A 51 5.32 15.17 -16.73
N GLY A 52 5.10 16.40 -17.21
CA GLY A 52 5.58 16.86 -18.52
C GLY A 52 7.05 17.27 -18.56
N PHE A 53 7.78 17.22 -17.43
CA PHE A 53 9.21 17.54 -17.39
C PHE A 53 10.02 16.34 -17.94
N GLN A 54 10.04 16.26 -19.27
CA GLN A 54 10.53 15.14 -20.06
C GLN A 54 12.07 15.12 -20.25
N ASN A 55 12.77 16.19 -19.89
CA ASN A 55 14.10 16.44 -20.45
C ASN A 55 15.23 15.50 -20.01
N THR A 56 15.10 14.75 -18.92
CA THR A 56 16.20 13.87 -18.44
C THR A 56 15.95 12.38 -18.64
N HIS A 57 14.70 11.93 -18.82
CA HIS A 57 14.36 10.50 -18.85
C HIS A 57 13.30 10.13 -19.90
N ASN A 58 13.32 10.76 -21.07
CA ASN A 58 12.36 10.52 -22.18
C ASN A 58 12.18 9.05 -22.60
N TRP A 59 13.19 8.22 -22.37
CA TRP A 59 13.14 6.79 -22.64
C TRP A 59 12.18 6.04 -21.70
N PHE A 60 11.92 6.58 -20.50
CA PHE A 60 11.00 6.04 -19.50
C PHE A 60 9.76 6.94 -19.47
N GLN A 61 8.71 6.54 -20.19
CA GLN A 61 7.52 7.36 -20.47
C GLN A 61 6.60 7.53 -19.24
N ILE A 62 7.08 8.21 -18.18
CA ILE A 62 6.39 8.37 -16.89
C ILE A 62 4.95 8.87 -17.06
N LYS A 63 4.71 9.87 -17.92
CA LYS A 63 3.36 10.37 -18.20
C LYS A 63 2.43 9.26 -18.68
N ARG A 64 2.87 8.43 -19.62
CA ARG A 64 2.06 7.33 -20.15
C ARG A 64 1.82 6.25 -19.10
N LEU A 65 2.81 5.96 -18.27
CA LEU A 65 2.66 5.02 -17.16
C LEU A 65 1.60 5.49 -16.14
N VAL A 66 1.65 6.77 -15.76
CA VAL A 66 0.70 7.35 -14.82
C VAL A 66 -0.69 7.42 -15.44
N GLN A 67 -0.81 7.84 -16.70
CA GLN A 67 -2.08 7.86 -17.42
C GLN A 67 -2.71 6.47 -17.47
N ALA A 68 -1.96 5.44 -17.88
CA ALA A 68 -2.45 4.07 -17.93
C ALA A 68 -2.97 3.54 -16.58
N SER A 69 -2.42 4.04 -15.47
CA SER A 69 -2.88 3.68 -14.11
C SER A 69 -4.16 4.41 -13.70
N MET A 70 -4.42 5.58 -14.29
CA MET A 70 -5.56 6.45 -14.00
C MET A 70 -6.73 6.22 -14.95
N ASP A 71 -6.48 5.65 -16.13
CA ASP A 71 -7.48 5.30 -17.14
C ASP A 71 -8.56 4.35 -16.58
N SER A 72 -8.20 3.44 -15.68
CA SER A 72 -9.18 2.54 -15.03
C SER A 72 -10.20 3.26 -14.16
N ALA A 73 -9.90 4.51 -13.75
CA ALA A 73 -10.79 5.37 -12.98
C ALA A 73 -11.37 6.52 -13.83
N ASN A 74 -11.14 6.51 -15.15
CA ASN A 74 -11.53 7.57 -16.08
C ASN A 74 -10.97 8.96 -15.69
N ILE A 75 -9.74 8.99 -15.15
CA ILE A 75 -9.05 10.23 -14.74
C ILE A 75 -8.01 10.63 -15.80
N THR A 76 -8.12 11.84 -16.32
CA THR A 76 -7.13 12.42 -17.25
C THR A 76 -6.01 13.12 -16.48
N VAL A 77 -4.75 12.80 -16.77
CA VAL A 77 -3.57 13.36 -16.11
C VAL A 77 -3.02 14.54 -16.91
N PRO A 78 -3.13 15.79 -16.41
CA PRO A 78 -2.66 16.94 -17.15
C PRO A 78 -1.12 16.98 -17.20
N SER A 79 -0.56 17.56 -18.27
CA SER A 79 0.90 17.61 -18.47
C SER A 79 1.65 18.38 -17.38
N ASN A 80 0.98 19.29 -16.68
CA ASN A 80 1.53 20.09 -15.58
C ASN A 80 1.35 19.42 -14.19
N GLN A 81 0.73 18.24 -14.12
CA GLN A 81 0.55 17.51 -12.86
C GLN A 81 1.89 17.32 -12.14
N ARG A 82 1.92 17.52 -10.83
CA ARG A 82 3.10 17.22 -10.00
C ARG A 82 2.99 15.79 -9.48
N LEU A 83 4.07 15.02 -9.62
CA LEU A 83 4.22 13.71 -9.00
C LEU A 83 5.25 13.79 -7.89
N ALA A 84 4.90 13.19 -6.76
CA ALA A 84 5.86 12.81 -5.74
C ALA A 84 6.50 11.47 -6.13
N TYR A 85 7.82 11.37 -6.02
CA TYR A 85 8.54 10.10 -6.14
C TYR A 85 9.58 9.97 -5.04
N LEU A 86 9.88 8.73 -4.68
CA LEU A 86 10.78 8.37 -3.57
C LEU A 86 12.18 7.96 -4.05
N PHE A 87 12.45 8.07 -5.35
CA PHE A 87 13.70 7.64 -5.96
C PHE A 87 14.77 8.74 -5.98
N GLN A 88 16.04 8.36 -5.84
CA GLN A 88 17.16 9.28 -6.09
C GLN A 88 17.24 9.76 -7.55
N LEU A 89 17.89 10.92 -7.77
CA LEU A 89 18.04 11.55 -9.11
C LEU A 89 18.65 10.60 -10.16
N ASN A 90 19.57 9.71 -9.74
CA ASN A 90 20.27 8.79 -10.63
C ASN A 90 19.59 7.43 -10.77
N PHE A 91 18.44 7.20 -10.12
CA PHE A 91 17.72 5.93 -10.18
C PHE A 91 17.42 5.52 -11.63
N PHE A 92 16.83 6.42 -12.43
CA PHE A 92 16.48 6.12 -13.81
C PHE A 92 17.70 5.86 -14.70
N ASN A 93 18.83 6.53 -14.46
CA ASN A 93 20.07 6.24 -15.18
C ASN A 93 20.59 4.83 -14.87
N ARG A 94 20.54 4.41 -13.60
CA ARG A 94 20.91 3.06 -13.18
C ARG A 94 19.92 2.01 -13.69
N LEU A 95 18.63 2.33 -13.70
CA LEU A 95 17.59 1.49 -14.28
C LEU A 95 17.83 1.28 -15.78
N LYS A 96 18.10 2.36 -16.53
CA LYS A 96 18.46 2.29 -17.95
C LYS A 96 19.68 1.39 -18.19
N ALA A 97 20.70 1.51 -17.34
CA ALA A 97 21.91 0.68 -17.43
C ALA A 97 21.61 -0.80 -17.17
N ALA A 98 20.82 -1.12 -16.13
CA ALA A 98 20.40 -2.48 -15.83
C ALA A 98 19.54 -3.09 -16.95
N LEU A 99 18.68 -2.28 -17.59
CA LEU A 99 17.82 -2.73 -18.69
C LEU A 99 18.53 -2.83 -20.05
N ARG A 100 19.78 -2.36 -20.19
CA ARG A 100 20.45 -2.25 -21.50
C ARG A 100 20.61 -3.59 -22.24
N GLY A 101 20.74 -4.69 -21.49
CA GLY A 101 20.82 -6.06 -22.04
C GLY A 101 19.51 -6.83 -22.00
N ALA A 102 18.41 -6.22 -21.52
CA ALA A 102 17.12 -6.87 -21.42
C ALA A 102 16.32 -6.68 -22.71
N THR A 103 15.78 -7.77 -23.25
CA THR A 103 14.77 -7.69 -24.31
C THR A 103 13.42 -7.35 -23.69
N MET A 104 12.47 -6.90 -24.51
CA MET A 104 11.09 -6.70 -24.05
C MET A 104 10.50 -7.98 -23.46
N GLY A 105 10.84 -9.15 -24.03
CA GLY A 105 10.43 -10.46 -23.51
C GLY A 105 10.95 -10.72 -22.10
N HIS A 106 12.19 -10.35 -21.79
CA HIS A 106 12.73 -10.50 -20.42
C HIS A 106 11.96 -9.65 -19.41
N VAL A 107 11.66 -8.40 -19.76
CA VAL A 107 10.91 -7.48 -18.88
C VAL A 107 9.48 -7.98 -18.70
N TYR A 108 8.83 -8.42 -19.78
CA TYR A 108 7.49 -8.98 -19.73
C TYR A 108 7.43 -10.24 -18.84
N ASN A 109 8.36 -11.17 -19.02
CA ASN A 109 8.44 -12.38 -18.18
C ASN A 109 8.64 -12.04 -16.71
N MET A 110 9.47 -11.04 -16.39
CA MET A 110 9.64 -10.59 -15.01
C MET A 110 8.33 -10.06 -14.41
N VAL A 111 7.57 -9.24 -15.15
CA VAL A 111 6.26 -8.75 -14.70
C VAL A 111 5.27 -9.90 -14.49
N VAL A 112 5.24 -10.85 -15.42
CA VAL A 112 4.36 -12.04 -15.32
C VAL A 112 4.73 -12.89 -14.10
N PHE A 113 6.01 -13.15 -13.85
CA PHE A 113 6.44 -13.90 -12.67
C PHE A 113 6.16 -13.16 -11.36
N GLU A 114 6.34 -11.84 -11.33
CA GLU A 114 6.01 -11.02 -10.17
C GLU A 114 4.51 -11.05 -9.86
N TYR A 115 3.67 -10.99 -10.89
CA TYR A 115 2.23 -11.16 -10.74
C TYR A 115 1.89 -12.58 -10.28
N ALA A 116 2.45 -13.60 -10.94
CA ALA A 116 2.26 -15.01 -10.60
C ALA A 116 2.57 -15.24 -9.13
N ARG A 117 3.76 -14.82 -8.65
CA ARG A 117 4.20 -14.96 -7.25
C ARG A 117 3.18 -14.48 -6.22
N ARG A 118 2.40 -13.43 -6.53
CA ARG A 118 1.37 -12.90 -5.64
C ARG A 118 0.10 -13.76 -5.61
N ILE A 119 -0.24 -14.38 -6.73
CA ILE A 119 -1.47 -15.15 -6.90
C ILE A 119 -1.27 -16.65 -6.72
N THR A 120 -0.04 -17.18 -6.85
CA THR A 120 0.26 -18.63 -6.85
C THR A 120 -0.38 -19.35 -5.65
N LYS A 121 -0.36 -18.74 -4.46
CA LYS A 121 -0.97 -19.25 -3.22
C LYS A 121 -2.51 -19.33 -3.21
N ARG A 122 -3.18 -18.93 -4.30
CA ARG A 122 -4.65 -18.82 -4.43
C ARG A 122 -5.19 -19.50 -5.68
N MET A 123 -4.34 -20.20 -6.44
CA MET A 123 -4.72 -20.83 -7.69
C MET A 123 -5.14 -22.30 -7.45
N ASN A 124 -4.57 -23.23 -8.21
CA ASN A 124 -4.80 -24.65 -8.05
C ASN A 124 -3.86 -25.24 -6.98
N GLN A 125 -4.11 -26.50 -6.60
CA GLN A 125 -3.30 -27.24 -5.64
C GLN A 125 -1.81 -27.29 -6.05
N ARG A 126 -1.52 -27.38 -7.35
CA ARG A 126 -0.16 -27.55 -7.86
C ARG A 126 0.68 -26.28 -7.73
N MET A 127 0.12 -25.14 -8.11
CA MET A 127 0.72 -23.82 -7.92
C MET A 127 1.03 -23.56 -6.45
N ASP A 128 0.08 -23.87 -5.58
CA ASP A 128 0.26 -23.70 -4.15
C ASP A 128 1.40 -24.59 -3.59
N GLU A 129 1.54 -25.83 -4.04
CA GLU A 129 2.70 -26.68 -3.71
C GLU A 129 4.04 -26.07 -4.18
N ILE A 130 4.07 -25.47 -5.38
CA ILE A 130 5.26 -24.77 -5.89
C ILE A 130 5.61 -23.60 -4.96
N TYR A 131 4.62 -22.81 -4.54
CA TYR A 131 4.81 -21.69 -3.62
C TYR A 131 5.29 -22.15 -2.24
N LEU A 132 4.66 -23.16 -1.66
CA LEU A 132 5.02 -23.68 -0.33
C LEU A 132 6.45 -24.25 -0.31
N ASN A 133 6.86 -24.95 -1.37
CA ASN A 133 8.24 -25.42 -1.48
C ASN A 133 9.25 -24.27 -1.60
N PHE A 134 8.85 -23.18 -2.26
CA PHE A 134 9.66 -21.98 -2.35
C PHE A 134 9.79 -21.28 -0.99
N THR A 135 8.69 -21.09 -0.25
CA THR A 135 8.70 -20.42 1.05
C THR A 135 9.45 -21.24 2.10
N ASP A 136 9.26 -22.56 2.12
CA ASP A 136 10.02 -23.49 2.96
C ASP A 136 11.54 -23.34 2.70
N ALA A 137 11.95 -23.31 1.43
CA ALA A 137 13.35 -23.13 1.06
C ALA A 137 13.94 -21.73 1.33
N VAL A 138 13.10 -20.69 1.46
CA VAL A 138 13.56 -19.30 1.68
C VAL A 138 13.48 -18.89 3.15
N TYR A 139 12.43 -19.31 3.85
CA TYR A 139 12.12 -18.89 5.21
C TYR A 139 12.26 -20.00 6.25
N GLY A 140 12.47 -21.25 5.84
CA GLY A 140 12.51 -22.41 6.75
C GLY A 140 11.16 -22.76 7.35
N ASP A 141 10.06 -22.28 6.74
CA ASP A 141 8.70 -22.44 7.24
C ASP A 141 8.11 -23.78 6.76
N ALA A 142 8.55 -24.87 7.40
CA ALA A 142 8.04 -26.21 7.13
C ALA A 142 6.56 -26.34 7.53
N ASP A 143 6.11 -25.56 8.52
CA ASP A 143 4.75 -25.56 9.05
C ASP A 143 3.74 -24.86 8.13
N ALA A 144 4.19 -24.00 7.22
CA ALA A 144 3.35 -23.42 6.17
C ALA A 144 2.62 -24.49 5.35
N LYS A 145 3.26 -25.64 5.10
CA LYS A 145 2.65 -26.77 4.40
C LYS A 145 1.48 -27.39 5.18
N ALA A 146 1.57 -27.43 6.51
CA ALA A 146 0.50 -27.92 7.37
C ALA A 146 -0.65 -26.90 7.51
N SER A 147 -0.36 -25.60 7.32
CA SER A 147 -1.31 -24.49 7.48
C SER A 147 -2.08 -24.12 6.20
N ARG A 148 -1.92 -24.90 5.12
CA ARG A 148 -2.44 -24.70 3.76
C ARG A 148 -3.92 -24.26 3.67
N HIS A 149 -4.75 -24.80 4.54
CA HIS A 149 -6.17 -24.44 4.68
C HIS A 149 -6.54 -24.16 6.14
N SER A 150 -5.54 -23.74 6.93
CA SER A 150 -5.82 -23.37 8.30
C SER A 150 -6.83 -22.22 8.28
N LYS A 151 -7.76 -22.28 9.22
CA LYS A 151 -8.65 -21.16 9.51
C LYS A 151 -7.86 -19.85 9.69
N THR A 152 -6.59 -19.94 10.09
CA THR A 152 -5.65 -18.83 10.24
C THR A 152 -5.36 -18.10 8.93
N THR A 153 -5.06 -18.81 7.83
CA THR A 153 -4.77 -18.17 6.52
C THR A 153 -6.00 -17.45 5.96
N CYS A 154 -7.17 -18.10 6.00
CA CYS A 154 -8.42 -17.46 5.57
C CYS A 154 -8.74 -16.24 6.44
N ARG A 155 -8.59 -16.37 7.77
CA ARG A 155 -8.79 -15.26 8.70
C ARG A 155 -7.85 -14.10 8.41
N ALA A 156 -6.56 -14.36 8.14
CA ALA A 156 -5.59 -13.31 7.81
C ALA A 156 -5.98 -12.57 6.52
N LEU A 157 -6.44 -13.28 5.49
CA LEU A 157 -6.94 -12.67 4.26
C LEU A 157 -8.21 -11.85 4.49
N THR A 158 -9.16 -12.35 5.27
CA THR A 158 -10.38 -11.60 5.64
C THR A 158 -10.02 -10.32 6.39
N VAL A 159 -9.10 -10.38 7.36
CA VAL A 159 -8.63 -9.20 8.08
C VAL A 159 -7.90 -8.22 7.15
N TYR A 160 -7.09 -8.72 6.21
CA TYR A 160 -6.37 -7.86 5.27
C TYR A 160 -7.31 -7.08 4.35
N TYR A 161 -8.31 -7.72 3.75
CA TYR A 161 -9.23 -7.08 2.80
C TYR A 161 -10.40 -6.35 3.47
N PHE A 162 -10.85 -6.83 4.63
CA PHE A 162 -12.04 -6.33 5.32
C PHE A 162 -11.71 -5.82 6.73
N ARG A 163 -10.53 -5.22 6.90
CA ARG A 163 -10.01 -4.77 8.20
C ARG A 163 -11.04 -3.98 9.01
N GLU A 164 -11.68 -3.00 8.39
CA GLU A 164 -12.67 -2.13 9.03
C GLU A 164 -13.93 -2.89 9.43
N ALA A 165 -14.47 -3.73 8.53
CA ALA A 165 -15.66 -4.52 8.83
C ALA A 165 -15.40 -5.55 9.94
N VAL A 166 -14.24 -6.24 9.90
CA VAL A 166 -13.82 -7.16 10.95
C VAL A 166 -13.58 -6.42 12.26
N GLY A 167 -12.93 -5.26 12.21
CA GLY A 167 -12.70 -4.39 13.38
C GLY A 167 -14.01 -3.96 14.04
N LYS A 168 -14.98 -3.49 13.25
CA LYS A 168 -16.32 -3.11 13.72
C LYS A 168 -17.02 -4.26 14.45
N VAL A 169 -17.03 -5.45 13.85
CA VAL A 169 -17.63 -6.65 14.47
C VAL A 169 -16.89 -7.07 15.74
N LEU A 170 -15.56 -6.99 15.76
CA LEU A 170 -14.76 -7.31 16.94
C LEU A 170 -15.03 -6.33 18.08
N ILE A 171 -15.07 -5.02 17.81
CA ILE A 171 -15.38 -3.99 18.81
C ILE A 171 -16.77 -4.25 19.40
N GLN A 172 -17.79 -4.45 18.58
CA GLN A 172 -19.16 -4.73 19.05
C GLN A 172 -19.25 -5.98 19.94
N ARG A 173 -18.43 -7.00 19.68
CA ARG A 173 -18.51 -8.29 20.40
C ARG A 173 -17.58 -8.39 21.60
N LYS A 174 -16.45 -7.69 21.58
CA LYS A 174 -15.32 -7.92 22.49
C LYS A 174 -14.82 -6.67 23.19
N PHE A 175 -15.25 -5.48 22.77
CA PHE A 175 -14.80 -4.22 23.36
C PHE A 175 -15.97 -3.49 24.04
N PRO A 176 -16.19 -3.69 25.35
CA PRO A 176 -17.33 -3.14 26.05
C PRO A 176 -17.24 -1.60 26.11
N PRO A 177 -18.38 -0.88 26.16
CA PRO A 177 -18.40 0.59 26.22
C PRO A 177 -17.57 1.19 27.37
N ARG A 178 -17.47 0.48 28.50
CA ARG A 178 -16.64 0.89 29.64
C ARG A 178 -15.15 0.97 29.28
N SER A 179 -14.62 -0.02 28.57
CA SER A 179 -13.22 -0.01 28.11
C SER A 179 -12.97 1.06 27.06
N GLN A 180 -13.97 1.42 26.24
CA GLN A 180 -13.88 2.57 25.33
C GLN A 180 -13.70 3.88 26.12
N LYS A 181 -14.50 4.07 27.19
CA LYS A 181 -14.40 5.24 28.07
C LYS A 181 -13.05 5.31 28.79
N GLU A 182 -12.57 4.19 29.32
CA GLU A 182 -11.28 4.11 30.03
C GLU A 182 -10.07 4.36 29.11
N VAL A 183 -10.07 3.83 27.88
CA VAL A 183 -9.00 4.16 26.90
C VAL A 183 -9.06 5.62 26.48
N GLY A 184 -10.27 6.19 26.32
CA GLY A 184 -10.43 7.62 26.05
C GLY A 184 -9.87 8.52 27.16
N THR A 185 -9.93 8.07 28.42
CA THR A 185 -9.30 8.78 29.54
C THR A 185 -7.78 8.60 29.61
N ILE A 186 -7.24 7.46 29.14
CA ILE A 186 -5.79 7.26 28.99
C ILE A 186 -5.23 8.11 27.84
N GLY A 187 -6.04 8.37 26.80
CA GLY A 187 -5.67 9.20 25.64
C GLY A 187 -5.59 10.70 25.93
N ARG A 188 -6.00 11.16 27.11
CA ARG A 188 -5.67 12.50 27.64
C ARG A 188 -4.41 12.42 28.48
N PHE A 189 -3.30 12.01 27.87
CA PHE A 189 -2.02 12.50 28.33
C PHE A 189 -1.98 13.97 27.89
N ASP A 190 -2.07 14.89 28.85
CA ASP A 190 -1.63 16.26 28.62
C ASP A 190 -0.18 16.18 28.12
N TYR A 191 0.02 16.36 26.81
CA TYR A 191 1.36 16.54 26.26
C TYR A 191 2.04 17.77 26.89
N ASP A 192 1.25 18.67 27.48
CA ASP A 192 1.72 19.83 28.24
C ASP A 192 2.30 19.45 29.63
N ALA A 193 2.02 18.25 30.16
CA ALA A 193 2.56 17.79 31.44
C ALA A 193 3.90 17.05 31.31
N ILE A 194 4.37 16.80 30.08
CA ILE A 194 5.70 16.22 29.79
C ILE A 194 6.46 17.14 28.81
N VAL A 195 6.37 18.45 29.02
CA VAL A 195 7.51 19.32 28.74
C VAL A 195 8.30 19.33 30.06
N PRO A 196 9.53 18.76 30.11
CA PRO A 196 10.41 19.02 31.24
C PRO A 196 10.45 20.52 31.43
N ASP A 197 10.14 20.96 32.64
CA ASP A 197 10.24 22.36 33.03
C ASP A 197 11.72 22.74 32.93
N ASP A 198 12.14 23.17 31.74
CA ASP A 198 13.44 23.79 31.49
C ASP A 198 13.53 25.17 32.15
N ARG A 199 12.57 25.53 33.02
CA ARG A 199 12.54 26.74 33.86
C ARG A 199 13.38 26.58 35.13
N TYR A 200 14.64 26.23 34.93
CA TYR A 200 15.71 26.57 35.87
C TYR A 200 16.83 27.32 35.14
N CYS A 201 16.45 28.39 34.44
CA CYS A 201 17.31 29.54 34.18
C CYS A 201 16.50 30.78 34.56
N ASP A 202 16.42 30.95 35.87
CA ASP A 202 16.18 32.22 36.54
C ASP A 202 17.39 33.10 36.23
N ASP A 203 17.29 33.92 35.18
CA ASP A 203 18.07 35.15 35.07
C ASP A 203 17.03 36.26 34.94
N ASN A 204 16.78 36.89 36.09
CA ASN A 204 16.35 38.28 36.17
C ASN A 204 17.00 39.07 35.03
N ASP A 205 16.18 39.73 34.21
CA ASP A 205 16.40 41.13 33.95
C ASP A 205 15.02 41.74 33.72
N ASP A 206 14.71 42.64 34.66
CA ASP A 206 13.71 43.67 34.53
C ASP A 206 13.90 44.37 33.19
N ASP A 207 12.80 44.56 32.44
CA ASP A 207 12.57 45.79 31.71
C ASP A 207 11.07 45.89 31.45
N ASP A 208 10.48 46.77 32.25
CA ASP A 208 9.22 47.44 32.02
C ASP A 208 9.12 47.91 30.56
N ASP A 209 7.94 47.78 29.96
CA ASP A 209 7.30 48.90 29.29
C ASP A 209 5.84 48.51 29.00
N ASP A 210 4.99 49.17 29.79
CA ASP A 210 3.60 49.47 29.48
C ASP A 210 3.46 49.97 28.04
N ASP A 211 2.39 49.57 27.35
CA ASP A 211 1.51 50.57 26.75
C ASP A 211 0.19 49.92 26.33
N ASP A 212 -0.85 50.53 26.87
CA ASP A 212 -2.26 50.40 26.57
C ASP A 212 -2.55 50.62 25.07
N ASP A 213 -3.62 50.01 24.57
CA ASP A 213 -4.66 50.69 23.80
C ASP A 213 -5.77 49.70 23.41
N ASP A 214 -6.76 49.68 24.30
CA ASP A 214 -8.20 49.81 24.08
C ASP A 214 -8.79 49.81 22.65
N ASP A 215 -10.03 49.27 22.64
CA ASP A 215 -11.16 49.60 21.77
C ASP A 215 -11.10 49.21 20.27
N ASP A 216 -12.06 48.38 19.80
CA ASP A 216 -13.38 48.94 19.47
C ASP A 216 -14.34 47.88 18.89
N ASP A 217 -15.60 48.08 19.24
CA ASP A 217 -16.77 47.26 18.95
C ASP A 217 -17.18 47.21 17.46
N GLY A 218 -17.76 46.08 17.02
CA GLY A 218 -18.26 45.92 15.65
C GLY A 218 -19.38 44.91 15.51
N ASN A 219 -20.54 45.29 16.02
CA ASN A 219 -21.83 44.60 16.01
C ASN A 219 -22.43 44.37 14.59
N ASN A 220 -23.50 43.55 14.55
CA ASN A 220 -24.55 43.39 13.52
C ASN A 220 -24.29 42.32 12.43
N ASN A 221 -25.01 41.19 12.46
CA ASN A 221 -26.43 40.94 12.10
C ASN A 221 -26.59 40.58 10.61
N ASP A 222 -27.65 39.80 10.38
CA ASP A 222 -28.30 39.42 9.12
C ASP A 222 -27.94 37.98 8.72
N ASP A 223 -28.78 37.03 9.13
CA ASP A 223 -30.02 36.64 8.42
C ASP A 223 -29.65 35.96 7.11
N ASP A 224 -29.92 34.65 7.03
CA ASP A 224 -30.71 34.11 5.94
C ASP A 224 -31.09 32.65 6.26
N ASP A 225 -32.41 32.50 6.32
CA ASP A 225 -33.17 31.26 6.24
C ASP A 225 -32.68 30.37 5.09
N ASP A 226 -32.80 29.06 5.25
CA ASP A 226 -33.64 28.29 4.33
C ASP A 226 -33.86 26.88 4.91
N ASP A 227 -35.13 26.67 5.25
CA ASP A 227 -35.79 25.37 5.26
C ASP A 227 -35.42 24.56 4.03
N ASP A 228 -35.22 23.25 4.20
CA ASP A 228 -35.96 22.30 3.37
C ASP A 228 -35.89 20.89 3.96
N ASP A 229 -37.10 20.41 4.24
CA ASP A 229 -37.50 19.03 4.41
C ASP A 229 -36.90 18.13 3.32
N ASP A 230 -36.37 16.95 3.68
CA ASP A 230 -36.84 15.76 2.99
C ASP A 230 -36.66 14.45 3.78
N ASP A 231 -37.82 13.98 4.24
CA ASP A 231 -38.07 12.79 5.01
C ASP A 231 -38.21 11.60 4.05
N SER A 232 -37.10 11.05 3.56
CA SER A 232 -37.11 9.86 2.69
C SER A 232 -36.78 8.57 3.45
N ARG A 233 -37.78 8.09 4.21
CA ARG A 233 -37.92 6.67 4.58
C ARG A 233 -38.08 5.80 3.33
N SER A 234 -37.01 5.17 2.87
CA SER A 234 -37.11 4.02 1.95
C SER A 234 -36.87 2.70 2.68
N SER A 235 -37.95 1.93 2.76
CA SER A 235 -38.02 0.59 3.33
C SER A 235 -37.37 -0.41 2.38
N ILE A 236 -36.11 -0.80 2.66
CA ILE A 236 -35.48 -1.91 1.95
C ILE A 236 -36.07 -3.22 2.50
N ARG A 237 -37.10 -3.71 1.79
CA ARG A 237 -37.60 -5.08 1.89
C ARG A 237 -36.46 -6.06 1.64
N ARG A 238 -36.06 -6.78 2.69
CA ARG A 238 -35.25 -7.99 2.61
C ARG A 238 -36.08 -9.09 1.95
N HIS A 239 -35.75 -9.47 0.71
CA HIS A 239 -36.09 -10.78 0.19
C HIS A 239 -34.91 -11.72 0.42
N SER A 240 -35.03 -12.53 1.47
CA SER A 240 -34.26 -13.73 1.69
C SER A 240 -34.86 -14.87 0.86
N SER A 241 -34.13 -15.40 -0.10
CA SER A 241 -34.37 -16.75 -0.62
C SER A 241 -33.21 -17.65 -0.19
N PHE A 242 -33.52 -18.45 0.83
CA PHE A 242 -32.83 -19.68 1.17
C PHE A 242 -32.80 -20.61 -0.04
N PHE A 243 -31.63 -21.12 -0.40
CA PHE A 243 -31.52 -22.39 -1.13
C PHE A 243 -30.79 -23.38 -0.24
N SER A 244 -31.55 -24.40 0.19
CA SER A 244 -31.11 -25.58 0.91
C SER A 244 -30.80 -26.68 -0.10
N PRO A 245 -29.62 -27.32 -0.09
CA PRO A 245 -29.37 -28.50 -0.91
C PRO A 245 -29.55 -29.77 -0.08
N TYR A 246 -30.74 -30.37 -0.17
CA TYR A 246 -30.97 -31.78 0.11
C TYR A 246 -32.01 -32.32 -0.89
N ASN A 247 -31.50 -32.88 -1.99
CA ASN A 247 -31.90 -34.14 -2.63
C ASN A 247 -31.11 -34.33 -3.93
#